data_AF-A0A8S7N0E5-F1
#
_entry.id   AF-A0A8S7N0E5-F1
#
_cell.length_a   1.000
_cell.length_b   1.000
_cell.length_c   1.000
_cell.angle_alpha   90.00
_cell.angle_beta   90.00
_cell.angle_gamma   90.00
#
_symmetry.space_group_name_H-M   'P 1'
#
loop_
_entity.id
_entity.type
_entity.pdbx_description
1 polymer ?
#
loop_
_entity_poly.entity_id
_entity_poly.type
_entity_poly.pdbx_seq_one_letter_code
_entity_poly.pdbx_strand_id
1 'polypeptide(L)'
;MNTLPVLPGQAASSRPSPVEIWQILLSRLLGQHYGLTLNDTPFADERVIEQHIEAGISLCDAVNFLVEKYALVRTDQPEFSACTRSQLINSIDILRARRATGLMTRDNYRTVNNITLGKHPGAKQ
;
A
#
# COMPACT_ATOMS: atom_id res chain seq x y z
N MET A 1 12.52 -25.66 -18.79
CA MET A 1 11.16 -25.10 -18.92
C MET A 1 10.92 -24.30 -17.65
N ASN A 2 11.11 -22.98 -17.70
CA ASN A 2 11.15 -22.15 -16.50
C ASN A 2 10.30 -20.91 -16.78
N THR A 3 9.01 -21.00 -16.49
CA THR A 3 8.03 -19.93 -16.71
C THR A 3 8.16 -18.92 -15.57
N LEU A 4 8.65 -17.72 -15.89
CA LEU A 4 8.59 -16.57 -15.00
C LEU A 4 7.11 -16.17 -14.80
N PRO A 5 6.66 -15.83 -13.58
CA PRO A 5 5.31 -15.33 -13.39
C PRO A 5 5.24 -13.92 -14.01
N VAL A 6 4.45 -13.83 -15.08
CA VAL A 6 4.00 -12.58 -15.67
C VAL A 6 3.25 -11.78 -14.59
N LEU A 7 3.84 -10.67 -14.16
CA LEU A 7 3.14 -9.62 -13.44
C LEU A 7 2.02 -9.08 -14.36
N PRO A 8 0.76 -9.06 -13.92
CA PRO A 8 -0.31 -8.48 -14.71
C PRO A 8 -0.12 -6.97 -14.83
N GLY A 9 -0.04 -6.49 -16.07
CA GLY A 9 -0.68 -5.25 -16.49
C GLY A 9 0.01 -3.94 -16.11
N GLN A 10 1.11 -3.58 -16.80
CA GLN A 10 1.40 -2.16 -17.05
C GLN A 10 0.79 -1.74 -18.38
N ALA A 11 -0.53 -1.54 -18.38
CA ALA A 11 -1.20 -0.76 -19.41
C ALA A 11 -0.86 0.72 -19.22
N ALA A 12 -0.49 1.38 -20.31
CA ALA A 12 -0.14 2.79 -20.33
C ALA A 12 -1.37 3.69 -20.10
N SER A 13 -1.12 4.81 -19.40
CA SER A 13 -1.81 6.10 -19.54
C SER A 13 -3.31 6.16 -19.20
N SER A 14 -3.63 6.33 -17.92
CA SER A 14 -4.59 7.31 -17.40
C SER A 14 -4.30 7.49 -15.90
N ARG A 15 -4.58 8.66 -15.32
CA ARG A 15 -4.29 8.91 -13.90
C ARG A 15 -4.98 7.83 -13.05
N PRO A 16 -4.24 6.99 -12.29
CA PRO A 16 -4.87 5.95 -11.48
C PRO A 16 -5.77 6.62 -10.43
N SER A 17 -6.94 6.05 -10.23
CA SER A 17 -7.90 6.49 -9.22
C SER A 17 -7.32 6.31 -7.81
N PRO A 18 -7.87 7.00 -6.79
CA PRO A 18 -7.41 6.84 -5.41
C PRO A 18 -7.44 5.40 -4.90
N VAL A 19 -8.47 4.63 -5.29
CA VAL A 19 -8.63 3.22 -4.93
C VAL A 19 -7.56 2.37 -5.59
N GLU A 20 -7.31 2.54 -6.89
CA GLU A 20 -6.26 1.81 -7.61
C GLU A 20 -4.87 2.12 -7.03
N ILE A 21 -4.61 3.39 -6.67
CA ILE A 21 -3.35 3.78 -5.99
C ILE A 21 -3.20 3.00 -4.67
N TRP A 22 -4.26 2.87 -3.89
CA TRP A 22 -4.24 2.08 -2.65
C TRP A 22 -4.02 0.60 -2.94
N GLN A 23 -4.74 -0.02 -3.87
CA GLN A 23 -4.59 -1.43 -4.21
C GLN A 23 -3.16 -1.78 -4.66
N ILE A 24 -2.57 -0.93 -5.50
CA ILE A 24 -1.19 -1.10 -6.00
C ILE A 24 -0.19 -1.03 -4.84
N LEU A 25 -0.35 -0.06 -3.94
CA LEU A 25 0.54 0.11 -2.79
C LEU A 25 0.36 -0.98 -1.74
N LEU A 26 -0.87 -1.35 -1.41
CA LEU A 26 -1.22 -2.42 -0.48
C LEU A 26 -0.66 -3.75 -0.96
N SER A 27 -0.86 -4.09 -2.23
CA SER A 27 -0.31 -5.33 -2.82
C SER A 27 1.22 -5.39 -2.65
N ARG A 28 1.90 -4.26 -2.84
CA ARG A 28 3.36 -4.21 -2.67
C ARG A 28 3.78 -4.30 -1.20
N LEU A 29 3.10 -3.59 -0.30
CA LEU A 29 3.42 -3.57 1.13
C LEU A 29 3.15 -4.93 1.77
N LEU A 30 1.97 -5.52 1.52
CA LEU A 30 1.57 -6.82 2.05
C LEU A 30 2.47 -7.94 1.57
N GLY A 31 2.75 -7.98 0.26
CA GLY A 31 3.61 -9.01 -0.32
C GLY A 31 5.05 -8.88 0.14
N GLN A 32 5.58 -7.65 0.24
CA GLN A 32 6.95 -7.41 0.66
C GLN A 32 7.16 -7.68 2.14
N HIS A 33 6.27 -7.20 3.01
CA HIS A 33 6.49 -7.16 4.46
C HIS A 33 5.85 -8.31 5.23
N TYR A 34 4.78 -8.91 4.71
CA TYR A 34 4.03 -9.94 5.43
C TYR A 34 3.83 -11.22 4.61
N GLY A 35 4.25 -11.24 3.34
CA GLY A 35 4.04 -12.36 2.43
C GLY A 35 2.56 -12.59 2.08
N LEU A 36 1.71 -11.56 2.25
CA LEU A 36 0.27 -11.63 1.97
C LEU A 36 -0.06 -11.04 0.60
N THR A 37 -1.10 -11.57 -0.03
CA THR A 37 -1.70 -10.95 -1.22
C THR A 37 -2.84 -10.03 -0.81
N LEU A 38 -3.25 -9.12 -1.69
CA LEU A 38 -4.40 -8.25 -1.42
C LEU A 38 -5.68 -9.05 -1.13
N ASN A 39 -5.86 -10.19 -1.80
CA ASN A 39 -7.00 -11.09 -1.66
C ASN A 39 -7.09 -11.76 -0.28
N ASP A 40 -5.97 -11.87 0.44
CA ASP A 40 -5.92 -12.40 1.80
C ASP A 40 -6.35 -11.37 2.84
N THR A 41 -6.71 -10.15 2.41
CA THR A 41 -7.04 -9.03 3.29
C THR A 41 -8.42 -8.45 2.97
N PRO A 42 -9.06 -7.74 3.93
CA PRO A 42 -10.30 -7.03 3.68
C PRO A 42 -10.20 -5.96 2.58
N PHE A 43 -8.98 -5.56 2.21
CA PHE A 43 -8.73 -4.61 1.13
C PHE A 43 -8.90 -5.21 -0.28
N ALA A 44 -9.23 -6.50 -0.39
CA ALA A 44 -9.70 -7.09 -1.64
C ALA A 44 -11.01 -6.44 -2.12
N ASP A 45 -11.83 -5.95 -1.18
CA ASP A 45 -13.04 -5.19 -1.48
C ASP A 45 -12.71 -3.70 -1.62
N GLU A 46 -12.95 -3.16 -2.81
CA GLU A 46 -12.76 -1.75 -3.14
C GLU A 46 -13.55 -0.82 -2.21
N ARG A 47 -14.73 -1.25 -1.75
CA ARG A 47 -15.59 -0.46 -0.85
C ARG A 47 -14.92 -0.23 0.49
N VAL A 48 -14.15 -1.20 0.98
CA VAL A 48 -13.36 -1.06 2.20
C VAL A 48 -12.30 0.01 1.99
N ILE A 49 -11.62 0.02 0.85
CA ILE A 49 -10.61 1.04 0.51
C ILE A 49 -11.25 2.42 0.42
N GLU A 50 -12.35 2.56 -0.30
CA GLU A 50 -13.10 3.83 -0.43
C GLU A 50 -13.47 4.39 0.94
N GLN A 51 -14.03 3.57 1.83
CA GLN A 51 -14.41 3.98 3.17
C GLN A 51 -13.21 4.50 3.97
N HIS A 52 -12.02 3.89 3.85
CA HIS A 52 -10.82 4.37 4.52
C HIS A 52 -10.33 5.71 3.95
N ILE A 53 -10.44 5.90 2.63
CA ILE A 53 -10.11 7.16 1.97
C ILE A 53 -11.08 8.27 2.40
N GLU A 54 -12.38 7.99 2.40
CA GLU A 54 -13.42 8.94 2.83
C GLU A 54 -13.30 9.31 4.32
N ALA A 55 -12.93 8.33 5.16
CA ALA A 55 -12.64 8.55 6.57
C ALA A 55 -11.32 9.33 6.80
N GLY A 56 -10.53 9.58 5.76
CA GLY A 56 -9.23 10.27 5.87
C GLY A 56 -8.16 9.43 6.58
N ILE A 57 -8.30 8.10 6.58
CA ILE A 57 -7.33 7.20 7.20
C ILE A 57 -6.11 7.11 6.29
N SER A 58 -4.90 7.19 6.87
CA SER A 58 -3.69 7.04 6.10
C SER A 58 -3.47 5.57 5.70
N LEU A 59 -2.78 5.36 4.58
CA LEU A 59 -2.42 4.01 4.13
C LEU A 59 -1.58 3.26 5.19
N CYS A 60 -0.74 3.99 5.91
CA CYS A 60 0.08 3.46 7.00
C CYS A 60 -0.80 2.96 8.15
N ASP A 61 -1.78 3.77 8.57
CA ASP A 61 -2.68 3.43 9.67
C ASP A 61 -3.59 2.25 9.30
N ALA A 62 -4.08 2.20 8.06
CA ALA A 62 -4.92 1.10 7.58
C ALA A 62 -4.18 -0.25 7.64
N VAL A 63 -2.93 -0.30 7.19
CA VAL A 63 -2.11 -1.52 7.27
C VAL A 63 -1.73 -1.82 8.72
N ASN A 64 -1.33 -0.81 9.50
CA ASN A 64 -0.96 -1.01 10.91
C ASN A 64 -2.14 -1.53 11.73
N PHE A 65 -3.35 -1.03 11.49
CA PHE A 65 -4.57 -1.56 12.09
C PHE A 65 -4.79 -3.03 11.73
N LEU A 66 -4.55 -3.42 10.48
CA LEU A 66 -4.64 -4.81 10.05
C LEU A 66 -3.58 -5.68 10.75
N VAL A 67 -2.35 -5.20 10.85
CA VAL A 67 -1.25 -5.88 11.54
C VAL A 67 -1.56 -6.10 13.01
N GLU A 68 -2.10 -5.10 13.70
CA GLU A 68 -2.51 -5.21 15.10
C GLU A 68 -3.71 -6.15 15.25
N LYS A 69 -4.74 -6.02 14.39
CA LYS A 69 -5.96 -6.83 14.44
C LYS A 69 -5.69 -8.33 14.25
N TYR A 70 -4.77 -8.69 13.36
CA TYR A 70 -4.44 -10.09 13.05
C TYR A 70 -3.09 -10.54 13.60
N ALA A 71 -2.43 -9.71 14.44
CA ALA A 71 -1.10 -9.97 14.98
C ALA A 71 -0.07 -10.39 13.91
N LEU A 72 -0.06 -9.70 12.77
CA LEU A 72 0.83 -10.05 11.66
C LEU A 72 2.29 -9.85 12.05
N VAL A 73 3.13 -10.76 11.55
CA VAL A 73 4.57 -10.72 11.77
C VAL A 73 5.26 -10.30 10.47
N ARG A 74 6.11 -9.28 10.58
CA ARG A 74 6.92 -8.74 9.50
C ARG A 74 8.05 -9.69 9.14
N THR A 75 8.13 -10.05 7.86
CA THR A 75 8.99 -11.12 7.31
C THR A 75 10.20 -10.59 6.54
N ASP A 76 10.25 -9.31 6.17
CA ASP A 76 11.35 -8.72 5.39
C ASP A 76 12.55 -8.25 6.22
N GLN A 77 12.52 -8.42 7.54
CA GLN A 77 13.61 -8.00 8.40
C GLN A 77 14.71 -9.08 8.49
N PRO A 78 15.99 -8.71 8.36
CA PRO A 78 17.10 -9.63 8.56
C PRO A 78 17.10 -10.16 9.99
N GLU A 79 17.34 -11.46 10.17
CA GLU A 79 17.35 -12.13 11.48
C GLU A 79 18.34 -11.52 12.49
N PHE A 80 19.32 -10.76 12.01
CA PHE A 80 20.42 -10.17 12.79
C PHE A 80 20.41 -8.64 12.85
N SER A 81 19.28 -7.97 12.65
CA SER A 81 19.21 -6.52 12.84
C SER A 81 19.03 -6.14 14.32
N ALA A 82 19.98 -5.38 14.89
CA ALA A 82 19.97 -4.89 16.27
C ALA A 82 18.91 -3.81 16.57
N CYS A 83 18.03 -3.50 15.63
CA CYS A 83 16.95 -2.54 15.81
C CYS A 83 15.68 -3.29 16.26
N THR A 84 14.97 -2.74 17.25
CA THR A 84 13.70 -3.28 17.75
C THR A 84 12.79 -3.67 16.58
N ARG A 85 12.42 -4.96 16.53
CA ARG A 85 11.63 -5.57 15.45
C ARG A 85 10.21 -5.00 15.45
N SER A 86 10.01 -3.82 14.86
CA SER A 86 8.67 -3.27 14.70
C SER A 86 7.91 -4.10 13.66
N GLN A 87 6.77 -4.63 14.08
CA GLN A 87 5.87 -5.35 13.19
C GLN A 87 5.09 -4.40 12.27
N LEU A 88 5.07 -3.10 12.59
CA LEU A 88 4.31 -2.09 11.87
C LEU A 88 5.08 -1.55 10.65
N ILE A 89 4.34 -1.08 9.64
CA ILE A 89 4.92 -0.31 8.55
C ILE A 89 5.06 1.17 8.93
N ASN A 90 6.00 1.85 8.29
CA ASN A 90 6.24 3.28 8.48
C ASN A 90 6.24 4.03 7.13
N SER A 91 6.41 5.35 7.20
CA SER A 91 6.46 6.21 6.01
C SER A 91 7.58 5.87 5.02
N ILE A 92 8.70 5.30 5.47
CA ILE A 92 9.79 4.84 4.60
C ILE A 92 9.36 3.64 3.78
N ASP A 93 8.59 2.72 4.37
CA ASP A 93 8.02 1.57 3.66
C ASP A 93 7.05 2.05 2.56
N ILE A 94 6.21 3.04 2.86
CA ILE A 94 5.33 3.69 1.87
C ILE A 94 6.13 4.31 0.73
N LEU A 95 7.21 5.05 1.04
CA LEU A 95 8.07 5.66 0.03
C LEU A 95 8.74 4.60 -0.86
N ARG A 96 9.20 3.49 -0.28
CA ARG A 96 9.78 2.36 -1.02
C ARG A 96 8.76 1.68 -1.92
N ALA A 97 7.55 1.44 -1.42
CA ALA A 97 6.46 0.88 -2.21
C ALA A 97 6.10 1.77 -3.41
N ARG A 98 5.97 3.09 -3.19
CA ARG A 98 5.71 4.07 -4.26
C ARG A 98 6.80 4.08 -5.33
N ARG A 99 8.07 3.95 -4.92
CA ARG A 99 9.21 3.88 -5.85
C ARG A 99 9.18 2.60 -6.68
N ALA A 100 8.87 1.47 -6.04
CA ALA A 100 8.78 0.16 -6.70
C ALA A 100 7.62 0.07 -7.69
N THR A 101 6.52 0.79 -7.44
CA THR A 101 5.32 0.77 -8.29
C THR A 101 5.31 1.88 -9.36
N GLY A 102 6.35 2.72 -9.43
CA GLY A 102 6.43 3.79 -10.42
C GLY A 102 5.50 4.98 -10.15
N LEU A 103 4.87 5.07 -8.97
CA LEU A 103 3.97 6.16 -8.56
C LEU A 103 4.71 7.44 -8.14
N MET A 104 6.01 7.58 -8.48
CA MET A 104 6.84 8.77 -8.23
C MET A 104 6.97 9.69 -9.45
N THR A 105 5.94 9.81 -10.30
CA THR A 105 5.98 10.81 -11.37
C THR A 105 5.73 12.22 -10.83
N ARG A 106 6.47 13.21 -11.35
CA ARG A 106 6.51 14.60 -10.86
C ARG A 106 5.12 15.26 -10.78
N ASP A 107 4.24 14.92 -11.72
CA ASP A 107 2.89 15.49 -11.82
C ASP A 107 1.88 14.81 -10.90
N ASN A 108 2.14 13.58 -10.46
CA ASN A 108 1.25 12.82 -9.57
C ASN A 108 1.72 12.80 -8.12
N TYR A 109 2.92 13.36 -7.82
CA TYR A 109 3.51 13.33 -6.49
C TYR A 109 2.58 13.88 -5.41
N ARG A 110 1.95 15.05 -5.65
CA ARG A 110 1.03 15.70 -4.70
C ARG A 110 -0.24 14.87 -4.49
N THR A 111 -0.81 14.34 -5.57
CA THR A 111 -2.02 13.52 -5.54
C THR A 111 -1.80 12.24 -4.76
N VAL A 112 -0.76 11.47 -5.11
CA VAL A 112 -0.41 10.23 -4.40
C VAL A 112 -0.08 10.53 -2.94
N ASN A 113 0.66 11.59 -2.65
CA ASN A 113 1.00 11.97 -1.27
C ASN A 113 -0.25 12.29 -0.45
N ASN A 114 -1.17 13.08 -1.00
CA ASN A 114 -2.42 13.43 -0.33
C ASN A 114 -3.29 12.19 -0.08
N ILE A 115 -3.38 11.28 -1.05
CA ILE A 115 -4.15 10.03 -0.93
C ILE A 115 -3.53 9.07 0.10
N THR A 116 -2.21 8.93 0.12
CA THR A 116 -1.54 8.03 1.08
C THR A 116 -1.56 8.55 2.52
N LEU A 117 -1.64 9.87 2.70
CA LEU A 117 -1.67 10.51 4.02
C LEU A 117 -3.09 10.76 4.55
N GLY A 118 -4.13 10.30 3.85
CA GLY A 118 -5.52 10.59 4.23
C GLY A 118 -5.92 12.06 4.06
N LYS A 119 -5.11 12.86 3.36
CA LYS A 119 -5.34 14.29 3.08
C LYS A 119 -5.97 14.52 1.71
N HIS A 120 -6.74 13.57 1.19
CA HIS A 120 -7.37 13.71 -0.11
C HIS A 120 -8.48 14.78 -0.05
N PRO A 121 -8.37 15.89 -0.80
CA PRO A 121 -9.42 16.89 -0.82
C PRO A 121 -10.51 16.50 -1.83
N GLY A 122 -11.59 15.89 -1.34
CA GLY A 122 -12.83 15.60 -2.08
C GLY A 122 -13.46 14.29 -1.58
N ALA A 123 -14.67 14.24 -1.03
CA ALA A 123 -15.87 14.94 -1.47
C ALA A 123 -16.59 15.73 -0.37
N LYS A 124 -16.67 17.06 -0.54
CA LYS A 124 -17.85 17.83 -0.14
C LYS A 124 -18.26 18.65 -1.37
N GLN A 125 -19.30 18.19 -2.05
CA GLN A 125 -20.25 19.02 -2.78
C GLN A 125 -21.63 18.69 -2.23
#